data_AF-A0A3M9WZZ2-F1
#
_entry.id   AF-A0A3M9WZZ2-F1
#
_cell.length_a   1.000
_cell.length_b   1.000
_cell.length_c   1.000
_cell.angle_alpha   90.00
_cell.angle_beta   90.00
_cell.angle_gamma   90.00
#
_symmetry.space_group_name_H-M   'P 1'
#
loop_
_entity.id
_entity.type
_entity.pdbx_description
1 polymer ?
#
loop_
_entity_poly.entity_id
_entity_poly.type
_entity_poly.pdbx_seq_one_letter_code
_entity_poly.pdbx_strand_id
1 'polypeptide(L)'
;MSDFAILGRTVGPQHPEIQTLLRQARDKQARVLCLCRHPGVPMYIAAVGEELIVKRMPNTGKDHAVDCDRYELPLALSGKAEVLGQAIIEDPASEAARLKLAFALTQGKARQGSSGEGTSHHTVKADPKKLTLRGLLDYLWEEAELTLMAPGFVGKRNWGLVRKFLWGAADAKSSQRFQLRELLFMPAMYSPEHKDRLAADRERAFAAAAKAKHKKIVIGIVKSLDPARFGGKLSIKHMPDAPLFLDEKMFKAVPKRFAAAFDLWRLHENSHLITIATVMQMPSGLLSIDEIGFMNVTENWIPFQHNDEKELIEVLTGEHRRFVKTLRYNVLPAVPMAFGLLTDVDQQGTALFVVPHDAKEAVRAEFDHLISSCELETWRWDASAPRPALPGKQQRLSAAPGRQALEYRPNN
;
A
#
# COMPACT_ATOMS: atom_id res chain seq x y z
N MET A 1 13.71 -5.12 11.34
CA MET A 1 14.71 -4.05 11.22
C MET A 1 16.12 -4.61 11.28
N SER A 2 16.91 -4.33 10.25
CA SER A 2 18.34 -4.66 10.19
C SER A 2 19.15 -3.54 10.85
N ASP A 3 20.30 -3.87 11.41
CA ASP A 3 21.21 -2.88 11.97
C ASP A 3 21.93 -2.08 10.87
N PHE A 4 22.44 -0.91 11.24
CA PHE A 4 23.21 -0.04 10.36
C PHE A 4 24.66 0.01 10.79
N ALA A 5 25.59 0.09 9.84
CA ALA A 5 26.92 0.59 10.10
C ALA A 5 26.94 2.10 9.86
N ILE A 6 27.20 2.87 10.92
CA ILE A 6 27.33 4.33 10.89
C ILE A 6 28.69 4.68 11.49
N LEU A 7 29.57 5.30 10.70
CA LEU A 7 30.94 5.66 11.13
C LEU A 7 31.71 4.47 11.76
N GLY A 8 31.54 3.27 11.20
CA GLY A 8 32.19 2.04 11.69
C GLY A 8 31.55 1.39 12.92
N ARG A 9 30.48 1.98 13.49
CA ARG A 9 29.72 1.38 14.60
C ARG A 9 28.48 0.66 14.09
N THR A 10 28.18 -0.50 14.64
CA THR A 10 26.92 -1.22 14.40
C THR A 10 25.85 -0.66 15.33
N VAL A 11 24.74 -0.19 14.75
CA VAL A 11 23.71 0.57 15.47
C VAL A 11 22.34 0.08 15.06
N GLY A 12 21.52 -0.31 16.02
CA GLY A 12 20.12 -0.64 15.79
C GLY A 12 19.27 0.63 15.55
N PRO A 13 18.12 0.52 14.87
CA PRO A 13 17.25 1.66 14.57
C PRO A 13 16.69 2.40 15.81
N GLN A 14 16.59 1.71 16.95
CA GLN A 14 16.08 2.26 18.21
C GLN A 14 17.21 2.68 19.16
N HIS A 15 18.45 2.74 18.69
CA HIS A 15 19.59 3.09 19.53
C HIS A 15 19.48 4.55 20.00
N PRO A 16 19.64 4.85 21.30
CA PRO A 16 19.47 6.21 21.84
C PRO A 16 20.31 7.29 21.14
N GLU A 17 21.53 6.92 20.71
CA GLU A 17 22.46 7.84 20.05
C GLU A 17 22.29 7.96 18.53
N ILE A 18 21.29 7.31 17.92
CA ILE A 18 21.19 7.19 16.46
C ILE A 18 21.15 8.56 15.77
N GLN A 19 20.40 9.53 16.32
CA GLN A 19 20.30 10.88 15.74
C GLN A 19 21.64 11.62 15.78
N THR A 20 22.40 11.47 16.86
CA THR A 20 23.75 12.06 16.98
C THR A 20 24.71 11.45 15.96
N LEU A 21 24.69 10.12 15.81
CA LEU A 21 25.52 9.42 14.85
C LEU A 21 25.17 9.78 13.40
N LEU A 22 23.88 9.93 13.08
CA LEU A 22 23.43 10.37 11.76
C LEU A 22 23.85 11.82 11.47
N ARG A 23 23.80 12.71 12.45
CA ARG A 23 24.28 14.09 12.29
C ARG A 23 25.78 14.11 11.96
N GLN A 24 26.58 13.41 12.76
CA GLN A 24 28.03 13.31 12.52
C GLN A 24 28.36 12.66 11.17
N ALA A 25 27.63 11.61 10.78
CA ALA A 25 27.82 10.95 9.49
C ALA A 25 27.46 11.89 8.33
N ARG A 26 26.38 12.68 8.47
CA ARG A 26 25.98 13.68 7.47
C ARG A 26 27.04 14.79 7.32
N ASP A 27 27.55 15.31 8.43
CA ASP A 27 28.56 16.38 8.43
C ASP A 27 29.89 15.91 7.82
N LYS A 28 30.26 14.64 8.06
CA LYS A 28 31.43 13.99 7.46
C LYS A 28 31.17 13.44 6.05
N GLN A 29 29.96 13.60 5.52
CA GLN A 29 29.51 12.98 4.25
C GLN A 29 29.77 11.46 4.18
N ALA A 30 29.76 10.79 5.34
CA ALA A 30 29.99 9.36 5.46
C ALA A 30 28.74 8.57 5.05
N ARG A 31 28.94 7.47 4.31
CA ARG A 31 27.86 6.55 3.94
C ARG A 31 27.42 5.72 5.14
N VAL A 32 26.10 5.59 5.28
CA VAL A 32 25.49 4.60 6.17
C VAL A 32 25.33 3.31 5.38
N LEU A 33 25.62 2.15 5.97
CA LEU A 33 25.39 0.85 5.35
C LEU A 33 24.31 0.08 6.10
N CYS A 34 23.41 -0.57 5.39
CA CYS A 34 22.50 -1.54 5.95
C CYS A 34 23.20 -2.90 6.07
N LEU A 35 23.22 -3.48 7.28
CA LEU A 35 23.90 -4.73 7.59
C LEU A 35 23.01 -5.96 7.37
N CYS A 36 22.00 -5.84 6.51
CA CYS A 36 21.16 -6.97 6.12
C CYS A 36 21.90 -8.01 5.26
N ARG A 37 22.99 -7.61 4.59
CA ARG A 37 23.87 -8.47 3.79
C ARG A 37 25.34 -8.12 4.03
N HIS A 38 26.23 -9.00 3.59
CA HIS A 38 27.66 -8.74 3.54
C HIS A 38 28.17 -8.87 2.09
N PRO A 39 28.84 -7.83 1.52
CA PRO A 39 29.07 -6.51 2.10
C PRO A 39 27.76 -5.72 2.33
N GLY A 40 27.78 -4.76 3.27
CA GLY A 40 26.59 -3.99 3.65
C GLY A 40 26.07 -3.09 2.51
N VAL A 41 24.76 -2.94 2.40
CA VAL A 41 24.12 -2.19 1.31
C VAL A 41 24.17 -0.68 1.57
N PRO A 42 24.70 0.15 0.66
CA PRO A 42 24.78 1.60 0.86
C PRO A 42 23.42 2.28 1.01
N MET A 43 23.35 3.25 1.93
CA MET A 43 22.18 4.05 2.25
C MET A 43 22.53 5.56 2.22
N TYR A 44 21.52 6.43 2.32
CA TYR A 44 21.71 7.87 2.49
C TYR A 44 20.95 8.42 3.69
N ILE A 45 21.40 9.57 4.18
CA ILE A 45 20.79 10.27 5.31
C ILE A 45 19.92 11.40 4.76
N ALA A 46 18.65 11.40 5.14
CA ALA A 46 17.69 12.46 4.79
C ALA A 46 17.24 13.20 6.04
N ALA A 47 16.90 14.48 5.90
CA ALA A 47 16.25 15.25 6.96
C ALA A 47 14.73 15.27 6.74
N VAL A 48 13.98 14.99 7.80
CA VAL A 48 12.51 15.13 7.85
C VAL A 48 12.17 15.95 9.09
N GLY A 49 11.88 17.24 8.87
CA GLY A 49 11.79 18.20 9.97
C GLY A 49 13.14 18.34 10.68
N GLU A 50 13.14 18.15 12.01
CA GLU A 50 14.35 18.20 12.85
C GLU A 50 15.04 16.83 13.01
N GLU A 51 14.41 15.75 12.55
CA GLU A 51 14.93 14.39 12.65
C GLU A 51 15.67 13.97 11.38
N LEU A 52 16.71 13.14 11.55
CA LEU A 52 17.40 12.46 10.47
C LEU A 52 16.91 11.03 10.35
N ILE A 53 16.66 10.58 9.13
CA ILE A 53 16.27 9.21 8.84
C ILE A 53 17.20 8.60 7.80
N VAL A 54 17.39 7.28 7.90
CA VAL A 54 18.19 6.48 6.96
C VAL A 54 17.29 5.97 5.85
N LYS A 55 17.61 6.31 4.61
CA LYS A 55 16.85 5.91 3.41
C LYS A 55 17.70 5.07 2.46
N ARG A 56 17.02 4.23 1.68
CA ARG A 56 17.62 3.36 0.67
C ARG A 56 18.23 4.18 -0.43
N MET A 57 19.34 3.73 -0.99
CA MET A 57 19.79 4.31 -2.24
C MET A 57 18.75 4.03 -3.35
N PRO A 58 18.60 4.94 -4.33
CA PRO A 58 17.64 4.75 -5.42
C PRO A 58 17.93 3.45 -6.16
N ASN A 59 16.87 2.68 -6.48
CA ASN A 59 16.96 1.39 -7.17
C ASN A 59 17.75 0.27 -6.46
N THR A 60 18.07 0.42 -5.16
CA THR A 60 18.82 -0.59 -4.39
C THR A 60 17.95 -1.51 -3.54
N GLY A 61 16.62 -1.43 -3.66
CA GLY A 61 15.70 -2.27 -2.88
C GLY A 61 15.96 -3.78 -3.03
N LYS A 62 16.25 -4.24 -4.25
CA LYS A 62 16.61 -5.63 -4.54
C LYS A 62 17.96 -6.08 -3.95
N ASP A 63 18.83 -5.12 -3.60
CA ASP A 63 20.17 -5.42 -3.11
C ASP A 63 20.16 -5.78 -1.62
N HIS A 64 19.08 -5.45 -0.90
CA HIS A 64 18.86 -5.84 0.48
C HIS A 64 18.50 -7.33 0.63
N ALA A 65 18.74 -7.90 1.82
CA ALA A 65 18.19 -9.22 2.14
C ALA A 65 16.66 -9.15 2.13
N VAL A 66 16.01 -10.21 1.69
CA VAL A 66 14.56 -10.24 1.43
C VAL A 66 13.73 -10.09 2.70
N ASP A 67 14.30 -10.42 3.85
CA ASP A 67 13.70 -10.21 5.17
C ASP A 67 14.08 -8.86 5.81
N CYS A 68 14.79 -8.01 5.07
CA CYS A 68 15.11 -6.64 5.44
C CYS A 68 13.91 -5.74 5.15
N ASP A 69 13.59 -4.85 6.07
CA ASP A 69 12.53 -3.84 5.90
C ASP A 69 12.86 -2.80 4.79
N ARG A 70 14.04 -2.92 4.16
CA ARG A 70 14.49 -2.10 3.03
C ARG A 70 14.46 -2.86 1.70
N TYR A 71 14.08 -4.12 1.73
CA TYR A 71 13.88 -4.87 0.51
C TYR A 71 12.67 -4.35 -0.26
N GLU A 72 12.79 -4.31 -1.59
CA GLU A 72 11.68 -3.99 -2.49
C GLU A 72 11.41 -5.19 -3.38
N LEU A 73 10.14 -5.55 -3.48
CA LEU A 73 9.69 -6.64 -4.34
C LEU A 73 10.16 -6.40 -5.78
N PRO A 74 10.62 -7.44 -6.50
CA PRO A 74 10.92 -7.32 -7.91
C PRO A 74 9.68 -6.82 -8.65
N LEU A 75 9.85 -5.75 -9.43
CA LEU A 75 8.76 -5.11 -10.16
C LEU A 75 8.00 -6.09 -11.06
N ALA A 76 8.66 -7.13 -11.57
CA ALA A 76 8.05 -8.20 -12.36
C ALA A 76 6.89 -8.93 -11.64
N LEU A 77 6.86 -8.92 -10.30
CA LEU A 77 5.78 -9.52 -9.50
C LEU A 77 4.65 -8.54 -9.19
N SER A 78 4.85 -7.24 -9.40
CA SER A 78 3.94 -6.17 -8.99
C SER A 78 3.31 -5.47 -10.18
N GLY A 79 2.05 -5.05 -10.03
CA GLY A 79 1.38 -4.21 -11.03
C GLY A 79 1.99 -2.81 -11.16
N LYS A 80 2.86 -2.42 -10.22
CA LYS A 80 3.63 -1.16 -10.26
C LYS A 80 4.44 -1.04 -11.55
N ALA A 81 4.93 -2.16 -12.11
CA ALA A 81 5.75 -2.17 -13.32
C ALA A 81 5.09 -1.48 -14.52
N GLU A 82 3.77 -1.57 -14.68
CA GLU A 82 3.08 -0.96 -15.83
C GLU A 82 2.97 0.56 -15.74
N VAL A 83 3.06 1.13 -14.52
CA VAL A 83 2.78 2.54 -14.25
C VAL A 83 4.00 3.34 -13.81
N LEU A 84 5.05 2.67 -13.32
CA LEU A 84 6.30 3.29 -12.90
C LEU A 84 7.04 3.92 -14.10
N GLY A 85 7.59 5.12 -13.90
CA GLY A 85 8.21 5.94 -14.95
C GLY A 85 7.21 6.62 -15.90
N GLN A 86 5.94 6.22 -15.89
CA GLN A 86 4.90 6.77 -16.75
C GLN A 86 3.90 7.62 -15.97
N ALA A 87 3.07 6.96 -15.16
CA ALA A 87 2.08 7.60 -14.29
C ALA A 87 2.66 7.96 -12.92
N ILE A 88 3.63 7.17 -12.43
CA ILE A 88 4.36 7.40 -11.18
C ILE A 88 5.78 7.80 -11.56
N ILE A 89 6.15 9.06 -11.31
CA ILE A 89 7.48 9.58 -11.58
C ILE A 89 8.14 9.87 -10.24
N GLU A 90 8.94 8.91 -9.78
CA GLU A 90 9.74 9.04 -8.56
C GLU A 90 10.97 9.91 -8.83
N ASP A 91 11.34 10.73 -7.86
CA ASP A 91 12.59 11.49 -7.86
C ASP A 91 13.73 10.58 -7.37
N PRO A 92 14.76 10.32 -8.17
CA PRO A 92 15.90 9.52 -7.72
C PRO A 92 16.66 10.16 -6.55
N ALA A 93 16.55 11.46 -6.29
CA ALA A 93 17.30 12.10 -5.21
C ALA A 93 16.52 12.19 -3.88
N SER A 94 15.23 11.86 -3.86
CA SER A 94 14.37 12.08 -2.69
C SER A 94 13.21 11.08 -2.60
N GLU A 95 12.32 11.24 -1.60
CA GLU A 95 11.05 10.49 -1.53
C GLU A 95 9.92 11.18 -2.30
N ALA A 96 10.25 12.22 -3.07
CA ALA A 96 9.25 12.91 -3.85
C ALA A 96 8.79 12.05 -5.02
N ALA A 97 7.49 12.03 -5.27
CA ALA A 97 6.94 11.44 -6.49
C ALA A 97 5.86 12.32 -7.09
N ARG A 98 5.83 12.38 -8.42
CA ARG A 98 4.79 13.05 -9.18
C ARG A 98 3.86 12.01 -9.78
N LEU A 99 2.58 12.10 -9.42
CA LEU A 99 1.53 11.17 -9.82
C LEU A 99 0.66 11.83 -10.91
N LYS A 100 0.54 11.18 -12.06
CA LYS A 100 -0.41 11.55 -13.12
C LYS A 100 -1.70 10.77 -12.90
N LEU A 101 -2.76 11.44 -12.43
CA LEU A 101 -4.01 10.77 -12.08
C LEU A 101 -4.95 10.67 -13.29
N ALA A 102 -5.68 9.56 -13.40
CA ALA A 102 -6.64 9.29 -14.48
C ALA A 102 -7.99 10.00 -14.31
N PHE A 103 -8.22 10.57 -13.13
CA PHE A 103 -9.47 11.22 -12.73
C PHE A 103 -9.30 12.73 -12.54
N ALA A 104 -10.40 13.47 -12.68
CA ALA A 104 -10.37 14.92 -12.64
C ALA A 104 -10.31 15.46 -11.20
N LEU A 105 -9.31 16.29 -10.90
CA LEU A 105 -9.15 16.93 -9.59
C LEU A 105 -9.89 18.26 -9.45
N THR A 106 -10.11 18.99 -10.54
CA THR A 106 -10.74 20.32 -10.51
C THR A 106 -12.25 20.24 -10.72
N GLN A 107 -12.98 21.18 -10.13
CA GLN A 107 -14.39 21.39 -10.38
C GLN A 107 -14.54 22.17 -11.70
N GLY A 108 -14.99 21.50 -12.75
CA GLY A 108 -15.40 22.11 -14.02
C GLY A 108 -16.86 21.76 -14.32
N LYS A 109 -17.48 22.44 -15.30
CA LYS A 109 -18.68 21.90 -15.96
C LYS A 109 -18.38 20.45 -16.26
N ALA A 110 -19.28 19.54 -15.92
CA ALA A 110 -19.21 18.17 -16.35
C ALA A 110 -19.00 18.18 -17.88
N ARG A 111 -17.73 18.13 -18.32
CA ARG A 111 -17.45 17.26 -19.45
C ARG A 111 -18.03 15.96 -18.98
N GLN A 112 -18.87 15.36 -19.80
CA GLN A 112 -19.07 13.92 -19.76
C GLN A 112 -17.66 13.30 -19.87
N GLY A 113 -16.93 13.30 -18.76
CA GLY A 113 -15.83 12.40 -18.53
C GLY A 113 -16.53 11.07 -18.60
N SER A 114 -16.15 10.28 -19.61
CA SER A 114 -16.64 8.93 -19.78
C SER A 114 -16.73 8.32 -18.39
N SER A 115 -17.95 8.02 -17.95
CA SER A 115 -18.15 6.95 -16.99
C SER A 115 -17.38 5.79 -17.58
N GLY A 116 -16.17 5.53 -17.09
CA GLY A 116 -15.15 4.79 -17.81
C GLY A 116 -15.78 3.60 -18.50
N GLU A 117 -16.02 3.75 -19.80
CA GLU A 117 -16.34 2.66 -20.70
C GLU A 117 -15.06 1.86 -20.77
N GLY A 118 -14.89 0.96 -19.80
CA GLY A 118 -14.34 -0.35 -20.08
C GLY A 118 -15.47 -1.19 -20.64
N THR A 119 -15.99 -0.81 -21.81
CA THR A 119 -16.56 -1.82 -22.70
C THR A 119 -15.45 -2.83 -22.92
N SER A 120 -15.72 -4.06 -22.50
CA SER A 120 -14.91 -5.23 -22.78
C SER A 120 -14.82 -5.42 -24.30
N HIS A 121 -13.92 -4.68 -24.94
CA HIS A 121 -13.34 -5.05 -26.22
C HIS A 121 -11.90 -5.45 -25.93
N HIS A 122 -11.54 -6.67 -26.32
CA HIS A 122 -10.25 -7.34 -26.18
C HIS A 122 -9.00 -6.43 -26.28
N THR A 123 -8.71 -5.66 -25.23
CA THR A 123 -7.48 -4.90 -25.05
C THR A 123 -7.10 -5.03 -23.58
N VAL A 124 -5.95 -5.68 -23.38
CA VAL A 124 -5.50 -6.26 -22.10
C VAL A 124 -5.00 -5.20 -21.09
N LYS A 125 -4.98 -3.90 -21.43
CA LYS A 125 -4.27 -2.88 -20.63
C LYS A 125 -5.04 -1.57 -20.46
N ALA A 126 -5.16 -1.12 -19.21
CA ALA A 126 -5.52 0.26 -18.89
C ALA A 126 -4.39 1.23 -19.33
N ASP A 127 -4.70 2.52 -19.56
CA ASP A 127 -3.71 3.52 -19.98
C ASP A 127 -2.55 3.61 -18.96
N PRO A 128 -1.33 3.15 -19.30
CA PRO A 128 -0.21 3.12 -18.36
C PRO A 128 0.30 4.53 -18.02
N LYS A 129 -0.11 5.56 -18.79
CA LYS A 129 0.33 6.95 -18.58
C LYS A 129 -0.39 7.64 -17.43
N LYS A 130 -1.50 7.08 -16.93
CA LYS A 130 -2.28 7.67 -15.83
C LYS A 130 -2.67 6.63 -14.79
N LEU A 131 -2.51 6.99 -13.53
CA LEU A 131 -2.83 6.17 -12.38
C LEU A 131 -4.33 6.24 -12.08
N THR A 132 -5.00 5.09 -12.08
CA THR A 132 -6.42 5.00 -11.75
C THR A 132 -6.68 5.32 -10.28
N LEU A 133 -7.93 5.58 -9.90
CA LEU A 133 -8.30 5.79 -8.50
C LEU A 133 -7.95 4.59 -7.61
N ARG A 134 -8.20 3.36 -8.10
CA ARG A 134 -7.78 2.14 -7.41
C ARG A 134 -6.25 2.00 -7.38
N GLY A 135 -5.56 2.32 -8.47
CA GLY A 135 -4.10 2.31 -8.51
C GLY A 135 -3.44 3.30 -7.56
N LEU A 136 -4.07 4.46 -7.29
CA LEU A 136 -3.62 5.39 -6.26
C LEU A 136 -3.77 4.80 -4.86
N LEU A 137 -4.88 4.09 -4.59
CA LEU A 137 -5.06 3.41 -3.32
C LEU A 137 -4.01 2.31 -3.12
N ASP A 138 -3.76 1.50 -4.16
CA ASP A 138 -2.73 0.46 -4.13
C ASP A 138 -1.34 1.09 -3.89
N TYR A 139 -0.99 2.17 -4.61
CA TYR A 139 0.26 2.91 -4.40
C TYR A 139 0.42 3.38 -2.95
N LEU A 140 -0.59 4.04 -2.40
CA LEU A 140 -0.54 4.53 -1.02
C LEU A 140 -0.45 3.39 0.00
N TRP A 141 -1.07 2.24 -0.27
CA TRP A 141 -1.00 1.07 0.60
C TRP A 141 0.40 0.44 0.60
N GLU A 142 1.04 0.34 -0.57
CA GLU A 142 2.40 -0.16 -0.72
C GLU A 142 3.42 0.78 -0.08
N GLU A 143 3.35 2.08 -0.38
CA GLU A 143 4.22 3.12 0.21
C GLU A 143 4.04 3.26 1.74
N ALA A 144 2.88 2.89 2.26
CA ALA A 144 2.61 2.84 3.70
C ALA A 144 3.07 1.54 4.37
N GLU A 145 3.73 0.63 3.62
CA GLU A 145 4.17 -0.70 4.06
C GLU A 145 3.03 -1.57 4.62
N LEU A 146 1.79 -1.31 4.18
CA LEU A 146 0.60 -2.04 4.63
C LEU A 146 0.41 -3.37 3.88
N THR A 147 1.25 -3.65 2.89
CA THR A 147 1.35 -4.94 2.20
C THR A 147 2.28 -5.93 2.90
N LEU A 148 3.15 -5.44 3.80
CA LEU A 148 4.07 -6.26 4.57
C LEU A 148 3.34 -6.94 5.72
N MET A 149 3.59 -8.21 5.94
CA MET A 149 3.16 -8.94 7.12
C MET A 149 4.35 -9.61 7.81
N ALA A 150 4.41 -9.45 9.12
CA ALA A 150 5.40 -10.08 9.98
C ALA A 150 4.74 -10.49 11.30
N PRO A 151 5.29 -11.49 12.03
CA PRO A 151 4.69 -11.97 13.28
C PRO A 151 4.41 -10.88 14.31
N GLY A 152 5.27 -9.87 14.40
CA GLY A 152 5.10 -8.76 15.34
C GLY A 152 3.96 -7.79 15.00
N PHE A 153 3.36 -7.87 13.80
CA PHE A 153 2.27 -6.99 13.37
C PHE A 153 0.87 -7.55 13.62
N VAL A 154 0.77 -8.85 13.93
CA VAL A 154 -0.50 -9.53 14.20
C VAL A 154 -1.26 -8.81 15.31
N GLY A 155 -2.49 -8.36 15.01
CA GLY A 155 -3.37 -7.65 15.93
C GLY A 155 -2.86 -6.27 16.39
N LYS A 156 -1.77 -5.74 15.81
CA LYS A 156 -1.21 -4.43 16.20
C LYS A 156 -1.71 -3.26 15.38
N ARG A 157 -2.27 -3.54 14.19
CA ARG A 157 -2.75 -2.51 13.27
C ARG A 157 -4.23 -2.21 13.54
N ASN A 158 -4.55 -0.93 13.57
CA ASN A 158 -5.91 -0.40 13.61
C ASN A 158 -6.01 0.80 12.67
N TRP A 159 -7.22 1.34 12.48
CA TRP A 159 -7.44 2.46 11.57
C TRP A 159 -6.57 3.68 11.89
N GLY A 160 -6.35 3.99 13.17
CA GLY A 160 -5.50 5.11 13.57
C GLY A 160 -4.06 4.95 13.07
N LEU A 161 -3.50 3.75 13.18
CA LEU A 161 -2.15 3.45 12.70
C LEU A 161 -2.08 3.41 11.17
N VAL A 162 -3.05 2.76 10.52
CA VAL A 162 -3.17 2.71 9.06
C VAL A 162 -3.25 4.12 8.48
N ARG A 163 -4.13 4.96 9.04
CA ARG A 163 -4.27 6.37 8.67
C ARG A 163 -2.96 7.13 8.85
N LYS A 164 -2.23 6.91 9.95
CA LYS A 164 -0.92 7.54 10.18
C LYS A 164 0.06 7.19 9.06
N PHE A 165 0.17 5.92 8.69
CA PHE A 165 1.07 5.49 7.63
C PHE A 165 0.64 5.96 6.25
N LEU A 166 -0.65 5.96 5.93
CA LEU A 166 -1.16 6.53 4.68
C LEU A 166 -0.90 8.04 4.56
N TRP A 167 -0.97 8.79 5.66
CA TRP A 167 -0.58 10.20 5.66
C TRP A 167 0.91 10.39 5.39
N GLY A 168 1.77 9.53 5.94
CA GLY A 168 3.21 9.52 5.66
C GLY A 168 3.51 9.12 4.21
N ALA A 169 2.81 8.11 3.69
CA ALA A 169 2.91 7.70 2.30
C ALA A 169 2.52 8.82 1.32
N ALA A 170 1.63 9.73 1.71
CA ALA A 170 1.26 10.88 0.91
C ALA A 170 2.24 12.08 1.01
N ASP A 171 3.17 12.08 1.97
CA ASP A 171 4.14 13.16 2.15
C ASP A 171 5.14 13.21 1.00
N ALA A 172 5.44 14.43 0.52
CA ALA A 172 6.26 14.69 -0.66
C ALA A 172 5.70 14.16 -2.00
N LYS A 173 4.43 13.72 -2.04
CA LYS A 173 3.79 13.28 -3.29
C LYS A 173 2.96 14.43 -3.86
N SER A 174 2.97 14.58 -5.18
CA SER A 174 2.25 15.67 -5.85
C SER A 174 1.49 15.16 -7.08
N SER A 175 0.42 15.86 -7.46
CA SER A 175 -0.27 15.65 -8.72
C SER A 175 -0.66 16.99 -9.33
N GLN A 176 -0.28 17.20 -10.60
CA GLN A 176 -0.41 18.50 -11.28
C GLN A 176 0.23 19.61 -10.44
N ARG A 177 -0.57 20.56 -9.94
CA ARG A 177 -0.14 21.68 -9.09
C ARG A 177 -0.37 21.44 -7.59
N PHE A 178 -0.99 20.33 -7.21
CA PHE A 178 -1.42 20.07 -5.84
C PHE A 178 -0.46 19.13 -5.14
N GLN A 179 -0.22 19.36 -3.85
CA GLN A 179 0.37 18.33 -3.00
C GLN A 179 -0.70 17.28 -2.72
N LEU A 180 -0.33 16.00 -2.70
CA LEU A 180 -1.28 14.91 -2.51
C LEU A 180 -1.99 15.02 -1.15
N ARG A 181 -1.30 15.50 -0.12
CA ARG A 181 -1.90 15.79 1.19
C ARG A 181 -3.04 16.79 1.14
N GLU A 182 -2.96 17.79 0.27
CA GLU A 182 -4.00 18.81 0.11
C GLU A 182 -5.27 18.22 -0.51
N LEU A 183 -5.11 17.17 -1.33
CA LEU A 183 -6.21 16.48 -1.98
C LEU A 183 -6.83 15.43 -1.05
N LEU A 184 -6.04 14.74 -0.24
CA LEU A 184 -6.53 13.65 0.59
C LEU A 184 -7.41 14.13 1.76
N PHE A 185 -8.37 13.29 2.13
CA PHE A 185 -9.09 13.36 3.37
C PHE A 185 -9.29 11.95 3.93
N MET A 186 -8.78 11.72 5.13
CA MET A 186 -8.94 10.46 5.86
C MET A 186 -9.50 10.78 7.25
N PRO A 187 -10.73 10.31 7.59
CA PRO A 187 -11.33 10.63 8.88
C PRO A 187 -10.45 10.07 10.01
N ALA A 188 -10.19 10.88 11.03
CA ALA A 188 -9.57 10.39 12.27
C ALA A 188 -10.50 9.38 12.95
N MET A 189 -9.97 8.56 13.88
CA MET A 189 -10.84 7.66 14.66
C MET A 189 -11.93 8.47 15.36
N TYR A 190 -13.19 8.07 15.14
CA TYR A 190 -14.33 8.74 15.75
C TYR A 190 -14.31 8.57 17.27
N SER A 191 -14.48 9.69 17.97
CA SER A 191 -14.70 9.74 19.41
C SER A 191 -15.96 10.58 19.68
N PRO A 192 -16.97 10.05 20.40
CA PRO A 192 -18.16 10.82 20.78
C PRO A 192 -17.81 12.11 21.54
N GLU A 193 -16.76 12.08 22.37
CA GLU A 193 -16.28 13.22 23.16
C GLU A 193 -15.69 14.34 22.30
N HIS A 194 -15.18 14.01 21.12
CA HIS A 194 -14.54 14.96 20.20
C HIS A 194 -15.33 15.17 18.90
N LYS A 195 -16.61 14.76 18.87
CA LYS A 195 -17.44 14.76 17.65
C LYS A 195 -17.50 16.14 16.97
N ASP A 196 -17.63 17.22 17.73
CA ASP A 196 -17.79 18.57 17.18
C ASP A 196 -16.47 19.09 16.59
N ARG A 197 -15.34 18.74 17.22
CA ARG A 197 -14.01 19.01 16.67
C ARG A 197 -13.79 18.25 15.36
N LEU A 198 -14.13 16.97 15.31
CA LEU A 198 -14.01 16.13 14.11
C LEU A 198 -14.88 16.66 12.95
N ALA A 199 -16.11 17.10 13.26
CA ALA A 199 -17.00 17.73 12.30
C ALA A 199 -16.41 19.04 11.76
N ALA A 200 -15.92 19.92 12.64
CA ALA A 200 -15.31 21.19 12.25
C ALA A 200 -14.02 21.00 11.42
N ASP A 201 -13.18 20.01 11.77
CA ASP A 201 -11.98 19.66 10.99
C ASP A 201 -12.34 19.22 9.55
N ARG A 202 -13.37 18.38 9.41
CA ARG A 202 -13.89 17.96 8.11
C ARG A 202 -14.45 19.16 7.34
N GLU A 203 -15.32 19.94 7.94
CA GLU A 203 -15.95 21.09 7.30
C GLU A 203 -14.91 22.08 6.77
N ARG A 204 -13.88 22.39 7.57
CA ARG A 204 -12.75 23.21 7.12
C ARG A 204 -12.05 22.60 5.91
N ALA A 205 -11.76 21.30 5.94
CA ALA A 205 -11.07 20.63 4.85
C ALA A 205 -11.87 20.67 3.52
N PHE A 206 -13.18 20.43 3.58
CA PHE A 206 -14.04 20.44 2.40
C PHE A 206 -14.37 21.86 1.91
N ALA A 207 -14.60 22.82 2.82
CA ALA A 207 -14.82 24.21 2.47
C ALA A 207 -13.58 24.83 1.78
N ALA A 208 -12.38 24.51 2.27
CA ALA A 208 -11.13 24.93 1.62
C ALA A 208 -11.02 24.38 0.19
N ALA A 209 -11.35 23.11 -0.02
CA ALA A 209 -11.33 22.49 -1.35
C ALA A 209 -12.39 23.09 -2.29
N ALA A 210 -13.60 23.35 -1.78
CA ALA A 210 -14.67 24.01 -2.53
C ALA A 210 -14.26 25.42 -2.97
N LYS A 211 -13.69 26.23 -2.05
CA LYS A 211 -13.16 27.56 -2.34
C LYS A 211 -12.06 27.52 -3.42
N ALA A 212 -11.17 26.53 -3.34
CA ALA A 212 -10.09 26.32 -4.30
C ALA A 212 -10.53 25.57 -5.58
N LYS A 213 -11.83 25.25 -5.71
CA LYS A 213 -12.44 24.57 -6.86
C LYS A 213 -11.77 23.24 -7.22
N HIS A 214 -11.43 22.45 -6.20
CA HIS A 214 -10.94 21.09 -6.39
C HIS A 214 -11.73 20.08 -5.55
N LYS A 215 -11.61 18.81 -5.92
CA LYS A 215 -12.20 17.67 -5.21
C LYS A 215 -11.25 17.22 -4.09
N LYS A 216 -11.83 16.58 -3.06
CA LYS A 216 -11.08 15.79 -2.09
C LYS A 216 -11.04 14.33 -2.54
N ILE A 217 -9.97 13.63 -2.20
CA ILE A 217 -9.85 12.17 -2.35
C ILE A 217 -10.05 11.58 -0.96
N VAL A 218 -11.21 10.98 -0.72
CA VAL A 218 -11.58 10.39 0.57
C VAL A 218 -11.16 8.94 0.62
N ILE A 219 -10.38 8.55 1.63
CA ILE A 219 -10.09 7.15 1.95
C ILE A 219 -10.67 6.83 3.33
N GLY A 220 -11.47 5.77 3.44
CA GLY A 220 -12.13 5.41 4.69
C GLY A 220 -12.73 4.01 4.69
N ILE A 221 -13.10 3.54 5.89
CA ILE A 221 -13.75 2.24 6.06
C ILE A 221 -15.24 2.37 5.79
N VAL A 222 -15.75 1.60 4.85
CA VAL A 222 -17.18 1.52 4.55
C VAL A 222 -17.93 0.97 5.76
N LYS A 223 -19.00 1.67 6.16
CA LYS A 223 -19.96 1.22 7.17
C LYS A 223 -21.20 0.62 6.49
N SER A 224 -21.76 1.33 5.51
CA SER A 224 -22.94 0.92 4.78
C SER A 224 -23.05 1.66 3.45
N LEU A 225 -23.79 1.07 2.51
CA LEU A 225 -24.22 1.71 1.26
C LEU A 225 -25.74 1.56 1.19
N ASP A 226 -26.46 2.65 1.41
CA ASP A 226 -27.90 2.65 1.63
C ASP A 226 -28.62 3.55 0.62
N PRO A 227 -29.90 3.30 0.31
CA PRO A 227 -30.70 4.23 -0.47
C PRO A 227 -30.87 5.57 0.28
N ALA A 228 -30.95 6.65 -0.49
CA ALA A 228 -31.24 8.00 -0.03
C ALA A 228 -32.40 8.60 -0.83
N ARG A 229 -32.88 9.79 -0.44
CA ARG A 229 -33.99 10.48 -1.13
C ARG A 229 -33.73 10.67 -2.63
N PHE A 230 -32.49 10.90 -3.01
CA PHE A 230 -32.05 11.04 -4.40
C PHE A 230 -30.77 10.21 -4.60
N GLY A 231 -30.93 8.98 -5.09
CA GLY A 231 -29.82 8.04 -5.27
C GLY A 231 -29.44 7.30 -3.99
N GLY A 232 -28.18 7.39 -3.59
CA GLY A 232 -27.63 6.61 -2.49
C GLY A 232 -26.75 7.41 -1.54
N LYS A 233 -26.47 6.83 -0.38
CA LYS A 233 -25.51 7.34 0.59
C LYS A 233 -24.52 6.24 1.00
N LEU A 234 -23.24 6.57 0.99
CA LEU A 234 -22.15 5.76 1.54
C LEU A 234 -21.78 6.32 2.92
N SER A 235 -21.97 5.51 3.95
CA SER A 235 -21.58 5.83 5.32
C SER A 235 -20.16 5.33 5.57
N ILE A 236 -19.32 6.16 6.21
CA ILE A 236 -17.93 5.80 6.58
C ILE A 236 -17.85 5.65 8.10
N LYS A 237 -17.25 4.56 8.61
CA LYS A 237 -17.27 4.20 10.05
C LYS A 237 -16.83 5.32 10.98
N HIS A 238 -15.78 6.06 10.61
CA HIS A 238 -15.22 7.13 11.44
C HIS A 238 -15.70 8.54 11.04
N MET A 239 -16.76 8.63 10.25
CA MET A 239 -17.40 9.88 9.82
C MET A 239 -18.93 9.68 9.78
N PRO A 240 -19.57 9.35 10.93
CA PRO A 240 -20.98 8.97 10.95
C PRO A 240 -21.95 10.13 10.67
N ASP A 241 -21.49 11.37 10.86
CA ASP A 241 -22.27 12.60 10.76
C ASP A 241 -22.25 13.24 9.36
N ALA A 242 -21.42 12.75 8.45
CA ALA A 242 -21.32 13.25 7.08
C ALA A 242 -21.23 12.10 6.07
N PRO A 243 -22.37 11.50 5.67
CA PRO A 243 -22.37 10.50 4.61
C PRO A 243 -21.95 11.13 3.27
N LEU A 244 -21.40 10.30 2.39
CA LEU A 244 -21.07 10.69 1.01
C LEU A 244 -22.22 10.27 0.09
N PHE A 245 -22.69 11.16 -0.78
CA PHE A 245 -23.87 10.95 -1.62
C PHE A 245 -23.49 10.50 -3.03
N LEU A 246 -24.28 9.59 -3.59
CA LEU A 246 -24.18 9.10 -4.95
C LEU A 246 -25.46 9.44 -5.69
N ASP A 247 -25.36 9.82 -6.96
CA ASP A 247 -26.54 9.94 -7.81
C ASP A 247 -27.18 8.56 -8.08
N GLU A 248 -28.38 8.55 -8.63
CA GLU A 248 -29.13 7.31 -8.87
C GLU A 248 -28.43 6.35 -9.85
N LYS A 249 -27.73 6.90 -10.86
CA LYS A 249 -27.00 6.10 -11.86
C LYS A 249 -25.84 5.37 -11.19
N MET A 250 -25.03 6.09 -10.43
CA MET A 250 -23.88 5.55 -9.71
C MET A 250 -24.33 4.58 -8.62
N PHE A 251 -25.37 4.92 -7.85
CA PHE A 251 -25.90 4.05 -6.80
C PHE A 251 -26.38 2.70 -7.34
N LYS A 252 -27.02 2.66 -8.52
CA LYS A 252 -27.40 1.41 -9.19
C LYS A 252 -26.21 0.64 -9.77
N ALA A 253 -25.18 1.35 -10.24
CA ALA A 253 -24.03 0.74 -10.91
C ALA A 253 -22.99 0.17 -9.93
N VAL A 254 -22.75 0.83 -8.79
CA VAL A 254 -21.68 0.49 -7.84
C VAL A 254 -21.80 -0.95 -7.31
N PRO A 255 -22.94 -1.41 -6.78
CA PRO A 255 -23.06 -2.79 -6.28
C PRO A 255 -22.85 -3.84 -7.38
N LYS A 256 -23.21 -3.55 -8.63
CA LYS A 256 -23.02 -4.46 -9.77
C LYS A 256 -21.55 -4.51 -10.19
N ARG A 257 -20.91 -3.35 -10.31
CA ARG A 257 -19.50 -3.23 -10.76
C ARG A 257 -18.52 -3.80 -9.74
N PHE A 258 -18.83 -3.69 -8.46
CA PHE A 258 -17.98 -4.14 -7.36
C PHE A 258 -18.59 -5.33 -6.61
N ALA A 259 -19.41 -6.14 -7.28
CA ALA A 259 -20.13 -7.27 -6.67
C ALA A 259 -19.20 -8.17 -5.84
N ALA A 260 -18.08 -8.61 -6.42
CA ALA A 260 -17.08 -9.43 -5.73
C ALA A 260 -16.57 -8.79 -4.43
N ALA A 261 -16.27 -7.48 -4.43
CA ALA A 261 -15.78 -6.78 -3.24
C ALA A 261 -16.85 -6.69 -2.14
N PHE A 262 -18.11 -6.44 -2.52
CA PHE A 262 -19.24 -6.42 -1.59
C PHE A 262 -19.56 -7.81 -1.04
N ASP A 263 -19.48 -8.84 -1.88
CA ASP A 263 -19.76 -10.23 -1.47
C ASP A 263 -18.68 -10.74 -0.51
N LEU A 264 -17.39 -10.48 -0.78
CA LEU A 264 -16.30 -10.75 0.16
C LEU A 264 -16.48 -10.02 1.50
N TRP A 265 -16.91 -8.76 1.44
CA TRP A 265 -17.13 -7.98 2.66
C TRP A 265 -18.30 -8.51 3.49
N ARG A 266 -19.38 -8.99 2.85
CA ARG A 266 -20.52 -9.64 3.52
C ARG A 266 -20.16 -11.01 4.09
N LEU A 267 -19.34 -11.76 3.36
CA LEU A 267 -18.93 -13.11 3.75
C LEU A 267 -17.97 -13.10 4.95
N HIS A 268 -17.10 -12.09 5.05
CA HIS A 268 -16.05 -12.02 6.07
C HIS A 268 -16.26 -10.84 7.03
N GLU A 269 -16.99 -11.06 8.13
CA GLU A 269 -17.32 -10.02 9.11
C GLU A 269 -16.10 -9.33 9.74
N ASN A 270 -14.99 -10.06 9.91
CA ASN A 270 -13.74 -9.55 10.48
C ASN A 270 -12.89 -8.77 9.47
N SER A 271 -13.31 -8.71 8.20
CA SER A 271 -12.62 -7.94 7.16
C SER A 271 -13.08 -6.48 7.14
N HIS A 272 -12.35 -5.66 6.38
CA HIS A 272 -12.75 -4.28 6.13
C HIS A 272 -12.85 -4.02 4.63
N LEU A 273 -13.91 -3.31 4.23
CA LEU A 273 -14.03 -2.73 2.91
C LEU A 273 -13.56 -1.28 2.98
N ILE A 274 -12.42 -0.98 2.34
CA ILE A 274 -11.87 0.36 2.23
C ILE A 274 -12.41 0.99 0.96
N THR A 275 -12.92 2.22 1.05
CA THR A 275 -13.27 3.04 -0.12
C THR A 275 -12.14 4.02 -0.41
N ILE A 276 -11.95 4.32 -1.69
CA ILE A 276 -11.31 5.54 -2.17
C ILE A 276 -12.30 6.26 -3.09
N ALA A 277 -12.54 7.55 -2.88
CA ALA A 277 -13.54 8.30 -3.64
C ALA A 277 -13.11 9.74 -3.94
N THR A 278 -13.39 10.25 -5.12
CA THR A 278 -13.33 11.69 -5.38
C THR A 278 -14.64 12.33 -4.92
N VAL A 279 -14.55 13.36 -4.08
CA VAL A 279 -15.68 13.97 -3.40
C VAL A 279 -15.64 15.48 -3.57
N MET A 280 -16.78 16.04 -3.92
CA MET A 280 -16.99 17.49 -3.99
C MET A 280 -18.06 17.93 -3.00
N GLN A 281 -17.83 19.07 -2.35
CA GLN A 281 -18.87 19.74 -1.59
C GLN A 281 -19.75 20.55 -2.53
N MET A 282 -21.04 20.24 -2.52
CA MET A 282 -22.08 20.98 -3.25
C MET A 282 -22.41 22.29 -2.53
N PRO A 283 -23.01 23.29 -3.21
CA PRO A 283 -23.45 24.53 -2.57
C PRO A 283 -24.41 24.32 -1.38
N SER A 284 -25.15 23.22 -1.37
CA SER A 284 -26.02 22.79 -0.26
C SER A 284 -25.25 22.26 0.97
N GLY A 285 -23.93 22.16 0.91
CA GLY A 285 -23.08 21.55 1.94
C GLY A 285 -22.94 20.02 1.81
N LEU A 286 -23.75 19.37 0.97
CA LEU A 286 -23.69 17.92 0.75
C LEU A 286 -22.36 17.50 0.11
N LEU A 287 -21.83 16.36 0.54
CA LEU A 287 -20.61 15.76 -0.02
C LEU A 287 -21.00 14.75 -1.10
N SER A 288 -20.81 15.12 -2.37
CA SER A 288 -21.15 14.27 -3.53
C SER A 288 -19.93 13.51 -4.02
N ILE A 289 -20.10 12.21 -4.26
CA ILE A 289 -19.12 11.34 -4.90
C ILE A 289 -19.17 11.55 -6.42
N ASP A 290 -18.01 11.59 -7.04
CA ASP A 290 -17.83 11.70 -8.49
C ASP A 290 -17.20 10.43 -9.09
N GLU A 291 -16.21 9.85 -8.41
CA GLU A 291 -15.65 8.54 -8.70
C GLU A 291 -15.42 7.75 -7.41
N ILE A 292 -15.52 6.43 -7.48
CA ILE A 292 -15.37 5.53 -6.33
C ILE A 292 -14.67 4.22 -6.71
N GLY A 293 -13.85 3.72 -5.80
CA GLY A 293 -13.24 2.40 -5.85
C GLY A 293 -13.14 1.78 -4.46
N PHE A 294 -12.93 0.46 -4.41
CA PHE A 294 -12.89 -0.30 -3.18
C PHE A 294 -11.69 -1.25 -3.11
N MET A 295 -11.28 -1.60 -1.89
CA MET A 295 -10.28 -2.60 -1.57
C MET A 295 -10.72 -3.38 -0.32
N ASN A 296 -10.82 -4.71 -0.43
CA ASN A 296 -11.00 -5.57 0.74
C ASN A 296 -9.64 -5.75 1.42
N VAL A 297 -9.62 -5.63 2.75
CA VAL A 297 -8.44 -5.90 3.59
C VAL A 297 -8.82 -6.79 4.76
N THR A 298 -7.92 -7.67 5.17
CA THR A 298 -8.12 -8.55 6.34
C THR A 298 -8.14 -7.74 7.64
N GLU A 299 -8.42 -8.40 8.77
CA GLU A 299 -8.29 -7.80 10.11
C GLU A 299 -6.88 -7.22 10.38
N ASN A 300 -5.86 -7.78 9.73
CA ASN A 300 -4.46 -7.34 9.83
C ASN A 300 -4.08 -6.34 8.72
N TRP A 301 -5.07 -5.79 8.02
CA TRP A 301 -4.98 -4.73 7.01
C TRP A 301 -4.23 -5.10 5.73
N ILE A 302 -4.08 -6.41 5.48
CA ILE A 302 -3.48 -6.92 4.24
C ILE A 302 -4.56 -6.99 3.15
N PRO A 303 -4.35 -6.39 1.97
CA PRO A 303 -5.31 -6.46 0.87
C PRO A 303 -5.51 -7.87 0.31
N PHE A 304 -6.74 -8.17 -0.08
CA PHE A 304 -7.11 -9.42 -0.77
C PHE A 304 -8.21 -9.18 -1.81
N GLN A 305 -8.29 -10.06 -2.81
CA GLN A 305 -9.20 -9.91 -3.96
C GLN A 305 -10.16 -11.07 -4.17
N HIS A 306 -9.85 -12.24 -3.60
CA HIS A 306 -10.69 -13.44 -3.63
C HIS A 306 -10.55 -14.22 -2.32
N ASN A 307 -11.47 -15.16 -2.08
CA ASN A 307 -11.47 -16.00 -0.87
C ASN A 307 -10.16 -16.79 -0.73
N ASP A 308 -9.65 -17.33 -1.83
CA ASP A 308 -8.44 -18.14 -1.83
C ASP A 308 -7.20 -17.31 -1.40
N GLU A 309 -7.10 -16.02 -1.78
CA GLU A 309 -6.04 -15.15 -1.24
C GLU A 309 -6.19 -14.93 0.25
N LYS A 310 -7.43 -14.68 0.72
CA LYS A 310 -7.68 -14.43 2.13
C LYS A 310 -7.31 -15.65 2.97
N GLU A 311 -7.68 -16.85 2.51
CA GLU A 311 -7.30 -18.10 3.16
C GLU A 311 -5.78 -18.22 3.28
N LEU A 312 -5.04 -17.97 2.19
CA LEU A 312 -3.58 -18.00 2.24
C LEU A 312 -3.00 -16.95 3.20
N ILE A 313 -3.55 -15.73 3.22
CA ILE A 313 -3.14 -14.68 4.18
C ILE A 313 -3.33 -15.14 5.62
N GLU A 314 -4.47 -15.79 5.92
CA GLU A 314 -4.79 -16.27 7.26
C GLU A 314 -3.88 -17.42 7.68
N VAL A 315 -3.61 -18.37 6.78
CA VAL A 315 -2.63 -19.45 7.00
C VAL A 315 -1.24 -18.86 7.27
N LEU A 316 -0.74 -17.99 6.39
CA LEU A 316 0.59 -17.38 6.55
C LEU A 316 0.69 -16.58 7.85
N THR A 317 -0.39 -15.90 8.22
CA THR A 317 -0.46 -15.12 9.47
C THR A 317 -0.46 -16.05 10.70
N GLY A 318 -1.27 -17.11 10.68
CA GLY A 318 -1.37 -18.09 11.76
C GLY A 318 -0.11 -18.92 11.96
N GLU A 319 0.61 -19.23 10.88
CA GLU A 319 1.93 -19.89 10.92
C GLU A 319 3.07 -18.91 11.26
N HIS A 320 2.77 -17.66 11.61
CA HIS A 320 3.75 -16.62 11.91
C HIS A 320 4.82 -16.48 10.82
N ARG A 321 4.37 -16.46 9.57
CA ARG A 321 5.24 -16.24 8.40
C ARG A 321 5.51 -14.76 8.19
N ARG A 322 6.57 -14.45 7.45
CA ARG A 322 6.83 -13.11 6.91
C ARG A 322 6.59 -13.13 5.41
N PHE A 323 5.77 -12.20 4.93
CA PHE A 323 5.50 -12.09 3.50
C PHE A 323 5.16 -10.65 3.12
N VAL A 324 5.23 -10.36 1.82
CA VAL A 324 4.78 -9.10 1.24
C VAL A 324 3.73 -9.40 0.17
N LYS A 325 2.55 -8.79 0.29
CA LYS A 325 1.48 -8.89 -0.71
C LYS A 325 1.79 -7.99 -1.91
N THR A 326 1.67 -8.50 -3.12
CA THR A 326 1.74 -7.69 -4.35
C THR A 326 0.39 -7.03 -4.62
N LEU A 327 0.43 -5.85 -5.24
CA LEU A 327 -0.76 -5.09 -5.62
C LEU A 327 -0.85 -4.90 -7.13
N ARG A 328 -2.08 -4.70 -7.60
CA ARG A 328 -2.39 -4.69 -9.04
C ARG A 328 -2.17 -3.34 -9.71
N TYR A 329 -2.28 -2.24 -8.97
CA TYR A 329 -2.27 -0.91 -9.53
C TYR A 329 -3.35 -0.74 -10.63
N ASN A 330 -2.94 -0.62 -11.88
CA ASN A 330 -3.82 -0.51 -13.04
C ASN A 330 -4.07 -1.85 -13.75
N VAL A 331 -3.36 -2.92 -13.35
CA VAL A 331 -3.48 -4.22 -13.98
C VAL A 331 -4.88 -4.80 -13.71
N LEU A 332 -5.57 -5.17 -14.78
CA LEU A 332 -6.95 -5.64 -14.70
C LEU A 332 -7.08 -6.92 -13.85
N PRO A 333 -8.21 -7.14 -13.16
CA PRO A 333 -8.41 -8.33 -12.33
C PRO A 333 -8.28 -9.66 -13.08
N ALA A 334 -8.57 -9.68 -14.38
CA ALA A 334 -8.52 -10.89 -15.20
C ALA A 334 -7.10 -11.34 -15.57
N VAL A 335 -6.09 -10.47 -15.41
CA VAL A 335 -4.69 -10.79 -15.75
C VAL A 335 -4.05 -11.52 -14.57
N PRO A 336 -3.43 -12.69 -14.74
CA PRO A 336 -2.70 -13.35 -13.66
C PRO A 336 -1.56 -12.49 -13.08
N MET A 337 -1.29 -12.68 -11.79
CA MET A 337 -0.19 -12.02 -11.07
C MET A 337 0.26 -12.91 -9.92
N ALA A 338 1.51 -12.74 -9.47
CA ALA A 338 1.93 -13.30 -8.19
C ALA A 338 1.00 -12.81 -7.07
N PHE A 339 0.70 -13.68 -6.11
CA PHE A 339 0.00 -13.29 -4.88
C PHE A 339 0.90 -12.41 -4.01
N GLY A 340 2.18 -12.74 -3.91
CA GLY A 340 3.13 -12.09 -3.01
C GLY A 340 4.48 -12.79 -2.99
N LEU A 341 5.33 -12.37 -2.06
CA LEU A 341 6.63 -13.00 -1.80
C LEU A 341 6.69 -13.46 -0.35
N LEU A 342 7.03 -14.73 -0.14
CA LEU A 342 7.36 -15.28 1.16
C LEU A 342 8.83 -14.96 1.47
N THR A 343 9.09 -14.28 2.58
CA THR A 343 10.40 -13.65 2.84
C THR A 343 11.18 -14.31 3.99
N ASP A 344 10.64 -15.36 4.61
CA ASP A 344 11.28 -16.12 5.70
C ASP A 344 11.74 -17.53 5.29
N VAL A 345 12.08 -17.69 4.02
CA VAL A 345 12.46 -18.95 3.38
C VAL A 345 13.93 -18.89 2.98
N ASP A 346 14.29 -18.80 1.71
CA ASP A 346 15.67 -18.67 1.25
C ASP A 346 16.14 -17.19 1.18
N GLN A 347 17.37 -16.95 0.72
CA GLN A 347 17.93 -15.59 0.64
C GLN A 347 17.27 -14.70 -0.43
N GLN A 348 16.54 -15.27 -1.38
CA GLN A 348 15.87 -14.56 -2.48
C GLN A 348 14.34 -14.49 -2.33
N GLY A 349 13.77 -15.25 -1.40
CA GLY A 349 12.33 -15.37 -1.17
C GLY A 349 11.66 -16.28 -2.19
N THR A 350 10.49 -16.80 -1.81
CA THR A 350 9.67 -17.64 -2.71
C THR A 350 8.47 -16.84 -3.21
N ALA A 351 8.34 -16.68 -4.52
CA ALA A 351 7.18 -16.06 -5.14
C ALA A 351 5.97 -16.98 -5.01
N LEU A 352 4.91 -16.47 -4.41
CA LEU A 352 3.67 -17.21 -4.18
C LEU A 352 2.67 -16.91 -5.31
N PHE A 353 2.06 -17.94 -5.87
CA PHE A 353 1.00 -17.84 -6.85
C PHE A 353 -0.24 -18.58 -6.35
N VAL A 354 -1.39 -17.90 -6.40
CA VAL A 354 -2.69 -18.48 -6.07
C VAL A 354 -3.56 -18.42 -7.31
N VAL A 355 -3.85 -19.58 -7.88
CA VAL A 355 -4.77 -19.72 -9.00
C VAL A 355 -6.18 -19.88 -8.41
N PRO A 356 -7.11 -18.95 -8.66
CA PRO A 356 -8.46 -19.02 -8.10
C PRO A 356 -9.18 -20.32 -8.47
N HIS A 357 -10.05 -20.81 -7.58
CA HIS A 357 -10.76 -22.07 -7.81
C HIS A 357 -11.69 -21.99 -9.04
N ASP A 358 -12.24 -20.81 -9.32
CA ASP A 358 -13.13 -20.51 -10.44
C ASP A 358 -12.38 -20.05 -11.71
N ALA A 359 -11.04 -20.08 -11.71
CA ALA A 359 -10.24 -19.71 -12.86
C ALA A 359 -10.53 -20.63 -14.06
N LYS A 360 -10.77 -20.01 -15.22
CA LYS A 360 -10.94 -20.70 -16.50
C LYS A 360 -9.60 -21.23 -17.01
N GLU A 361 -9.64 -22.24 -17.87
CA GLU A 361 -8.44 -22.89 -18.43
C GLU A 361 -7.46 -21.92 -19.08
N ALA A 362 -7.94 -20.94 -19.85
CA ALA A 362 -7.09 -19.91 -20.44
C ALA A 362 -6.31 -19.09 -19.38
N VAL A 363 -6.94 -18.76 -18.26
CA VAL A 363 -6.32 -18.02 -17.15
C VAL A 363 -5.31 -18.92 -16.42
N ARG A 364 -5.61 -20.23 -16.27
CA ARG A 364 -4.68 -21.21 -15.69
C ARG A 364 -3.40 -21.33 -16.53
N ALA A 365 -3.55 -21.41 -17.85
CA ALA A 365 -2.40 -21.45 -18.77
C ALA A 365 -1.56 -20.16 -18.71
N GLU A 366 -2.19 -18.99 -18.54
CA GLU A 366 -1.47 -17.73 -18.32
C GLU A 366 -0.70 -17.72 -16.98
N PHE A 367 -1.25 -18.29 -15.91
CA PHE A 367 -0.52 -18.52 -14.66
C PHE A 367 0.68 -19.45 -14.87
N ASP A 368 0.52 -20.56 -15.61
CA ASP A 368 1.61 -21.50 -15.90
C ASP A 368 2.76 -20.81 -16.61
N HIS A 369 2.45 -20.00 -17.62
CA HIS A 369 3.44 -19.20 -18.34
C HIS A 369 4.15 -18.23 -17.39
N LEU A 370 3.39 -17.46 -16.60
CA LEU A 370 3.96 -16.49 -15.65
C LEU A 370 4.90 -17.16 -14.64
N ILE A 371 4.50 -18.30 -14.07
CA ILE A 371 5.28 -19.10 -13.12
C ILE A 371 6.56 -19.61 -13.79
N SER A 372 6.47 -20.17 -15.00
CA SER A 372 7.64 -20.69 -15.72
C SER A 372 8.67 -19.62 -16.09
N SER A 373 8.21 -18.37 -16.26
CA SER A 373 9.06 -17.21 -16.55
C SER A 373 9.59 -16.49 -15.31
N CYS A 374 9.23 -16.95 -14.11
CA CYS A 374 9.63 -16.29 -12.87
C CYS A 374 11.09 -16.63 -12.55
N GLU A 375 11.90 -15.60 -12.31
CA GLU A 375 13.32 -15.76 -11.96
C GLU A 375 13.54 -16.24 -10.51
N LEU A 376 12.51 -16.15 -9.66
CA LEU A 376 12.55 -16.59 -8.27
C LEU A 376 12.07 -18.03 -8.14
N GLU A 377 12.41 -18.67 -7.03
CA GLU A 377 11.73 -19.89 -6.61
C GLU A 377 10.23 -19.61 -6.49
N THR A 378 9.40 -20.51 -7.02
CA THR A 378 7.95 -20.34 -7.03
C THR A 378 7.26 -21.39 -6.19
N TRP A 379 6.21 -20.97 -5.50
CA TRP A 379 5.23 -21.84 -4.87
C TRP A 379 3.88 -21.54 -5.50
N ARG A 380 3.21 -22.59 -5.98
CA ARG A 380 1.90 -22.48 -6.61
C ARG A 380 0.87 -23.22 -5.78
N TRP A 381 -0.27 -22.57 -5.56
CA TRP A 381 -1.48 -23.23 -5.14
C TRP A 381 -2.60 -23.01 -6.15
N ASP A 382 -3.09 -24.12 -6.69
CA ASP A 382 -4.34 -24.16 -7.43
C ASP A 382 -5.49 -24.44 -6.47
N ALA A 383 -6.36 -23.44 -6.24
CA ALA A 383 -7.42 -23.53 -5.23
C ALA A 383 -8.55 -24.50 -5.60
N SER A 384 -8.49 -25.16 -6.77
CA SER A 384 -9.33 -26.33 -7.07
C SER A 384 -8.86 -27.61 -6.35
N ALA A 385 -7.67 -27.60 -5.76
CA ALA A 385 -7.06 -28.71 -5.04
C ALA A 385 -6.61 -28.28 -3.63
N PRO A 386 -6.37 -29.25 -2.72
CA PRO A 386 -5.80 -28.96 -1.41
C PRO A 386 -4.51 -28.15 -1.51
N ARG A 387 -4.37 -27.16 -0.64
CA ARG A 387 -3.19 -26.31 -0.57
C ARG A 387 -1.92 -27.15 -0.33
N PRO A 388 -0.86 -26.99 -1.15
CA PRO A 388 0.42 -27.64 -0.90
C PRO A 388 1.06 -27.17 0.41
N ALA A 389 1.96 -27.98 0.96
CA ALA A 389 2.78 -27.55 2.09
C ALA A 389 3.54 -26.26 1.74
N LEU A 390 3.59 -25.32 2.69
CA LEU A 390 4.37 -24.10 2.52
C LEU A 390 5.87 -24.42 2.57
N PRO A 391 6.72 -23.65 1.86
CA PRO A 391 8.16 -23.80 1.97
C PRO A 391 8.62 -23.62 3.43
N GLY A 392 9.62 -24.39 3.84
CA GLY A 392 10.12 -24.42 5.21
C GLY A 392 10.69 -23.07 5.65
N LYS A 393 10.39 -22.67 6.89
CA LYS A 393 10.89 -21.42 7.47
C LYS A 393 12.38 -21.52 7.79
N GLN A 394 13.22 -20.64 7.26
CA GLN A 394 14.60 -20.53 7.72
C GLN A 394 14.67 -19.62 8.94
N GLN A 395 15.37 -20.09 9.98
CA GLN A 395 15.72 -19.22 11.10
C GLN A 395 16.73 -18.19 10.63
N ARG A 396 16.56 -16.93 11.05
CA ARG A 396 17.59 -15.90 10.89
C ARG A 396 18.90 -16.46 11.42
N LEU A 397 19.92 -16.55 10.57
CA LEU A 397 21.29 -16.49 11.06
C LEU A 397 21.41 -15.12 11.72
N SER A 398 21.19 -15.05 13.03
CA SER A 398 21.61 -13.90 13.82
C SER A 398 23.08 -13.67 13.47
N ALA A 399 23.45 -12.45 13.08
CA ALA A 399 24.84 -12.07 12.92
C ALA A 399 25.62 -12.63 14.12
N ALA A 400 26.63 -13.45 13.85
CA ALA A 400 27.42 -14.07 14.91
C ALA A 400 27.84 -12.96 15.90
N PRO A 401 27.73 -13.17 17.22
CA PRO A 401 28.27 -12.22 18.17
C PRO A 401 29.72 -11.97 17.77
N GLY A 402 30.03 -10.71 17.45
CA GLY A 402 31.33 -10.30 16.96
C GLY A 402 32.42 -10.91 17.84
N ARG A 403 33.41 -11.51 17.18
CA ARG A 403 34.59 -12.13 17.81
C ARG A 403 35.08 -11.27 18.98
N GLN A 404 35.39 -11.98 20.06
CA GLN A 404 35.98 -11.51 21.32
C GLN A 404 36.86 -10.27 21.19
N ALA A 405 36.68 -9.36 22.15
CA ALA A 405 37.62 -8.30 22.44
C ALA A 405 39.05 -8.86 22.46
N LEU A 406 39.89 -8.37 21.56
CA LEU A 406 41.33 -8.50 21.67
C LEU A 406 41.74 -7.77 22.94
N GLU A 407 42.05 -8.55 23.99
CA GLU A 407 42.71 -8.06 25.19
C GLU A 407 44.01 -7.37 24.77
N TYR A 408 44.06 -6.06 25.02
CA TYR A 408 45.29 -5.29 24.97
C TYR A 408 46.16 -5.70 26.17
N ARG A 409 47.23 -6.46 25.92
CA ARG A 409 48.32 -6.64 26.88
C ARG A 409 49.33 -5.49 26.71
N PRO A 410 49.57 -4.65 27.73
CA PRO A 410 50.66 -3.68 27.67
C PRO A 410 51.99 -4.42 27.83
N ASN A 411 52.94 -4.15 26.92
CA ASN A 411 54.35 -4.44 27.13
C ASN A 411 55.03 -3.18 27.66
N ASN A 412 55.65 -3.34 28.83
CA ASN A 412 56.56 -2.45 29.57
C ASN A 412 55.98 -1.16 30.18
#